data_AF-A0A9K3GM69-F1
#
_entry.id   AF-A0A9K3GM69-F1
#
_cell.length_a   1.000
_cell.length_b   1.000
_cell.length_c   1.000
_cell.angle_alpha   90.00
_cell.angle_beta   90.00
_cell.angle_gamma   90.00
#
_symmetry.space_group_name_H-M   'P 1'
#
loop_
_entity.id
_entity.type
_entity.pdbx_description
1 polymer ?
#
loop_
_entity_poly.entity_id
_entity_poly.type
_entity_poly.pdbx_seq_one_letter_code
_entity_poly.pdbx_strand_id
1 'polypeptide(L)'
;DITWDPIKAYDACPMWDVVKEQVTLDPTYHAQAVAGKAVLQDLVDLLNPEDDVEGMADVSHVSDPLRCDVYHGFGLPTGVSPDDYDTVEGIHDTMKSLESHLNPSITATVTMPLFVEWLGVINDTLRQTPQARLVHYSGHDTMVRLIRSALGLDADADSDLGYSTVQPHYAAFISLELYHTPGVGYEVAFEYYRDPEGDAQDLCPLLSTSDGLWGGASPCPLSVVVDALGQSISHTGVTVADVMDNGYTADSPEVRALFDSMCEVHDSQSLWVWISVGMLIVCAGALTYYLIRRHQKK
;
A
#
# COMPACT_ATOMS: atom_id res chain seq x y z
N ASP A 1 -13.67 10.77 18.96
CA ASP A 1 -12.24 11.10 19.07
C ASP A 1 -11.43 9.84 18.95
N ILE A 2 -10.81 9.63 17.79
CA ILE A 2 -9.80 8.59 17.62
C ILE A 2 -8.56 9.09 18.37
N THR A 3 -8.14 8.36 19.40
CA THR A 3 -7.04 8.79 20.28
C THR A 3 -5.69 8.23 19.83
N TRP A 4 -5.71 7.19 19.01
CA TRP A 4 -4.54 6.59 18.41
C TRP A 4 -4.44 6.98 16.95
N ASP A 5 -3.31 7.56 16.57
CA ASP A 5 -3.02 7.96 15.20
C ASP A 5 -2.29 6.80 14.51
N PRO A 6 -3.00 5.91 13.79
CA PRO A 6 -2.37 4.74 13.16
C PRO A 6 -1.32 5.14 12.13
N ILE A 7 -1.36 6.38 11.63
CA ILE A 7 -0.38 6.92 10.69
C ILE A 7 0.94 7.26 11.41
N LYS A 8 0.87 7.86 12.61
CA LYS A 8 2.09 8.06 13.42
C LYS A 8 2.64 6.76 13.98
N ALA A 9 1.77 5.80 14.30
CA ALA A 9 2.19 4.48 14.73
C ALA A 9 2.89 3.71 13.58
N TYR A 10 2.48 3.98 12.33
CA TYR A 10 3.12 3.46 11.13
C TYR A 10 4.56 3.96 10.94
N ASP A 11 4.82 5.27 11.02
CA ASP A 11 6.19 5.81 10.88
C ASP A 11 7.15 5.31 11.97
N ALA A 12 6.61 4.91 13.12
CA ALA A 12 7.37 4.36 14.23
C ALA A 12 7.48 2.83 14.22
N CYS A 13 6.87 2.15 13.24
CA CYS A 13 6.82 0.69 13.16
C CYS A 13 8.17 0.15 12.64
N PRO A 14 8.98 -0.53 13.46
CA PRO A 14 10.34 -0.94 13.07
C PRO A 14 10.38 -1.92 11.89
N MET A 15 9.28 -2.62 11.64
CA MET A 15 9.08 -3.45 10.46
C MET A 15 9.28 -2.67 9.14
N TRP A 16 9.14 -1.35 9.16
CA TRP A 16 9.40 -0.49 8.00
C TRP A 16 10.87 -0.44 7.61
N ASP A 17 11.79 -0.50 8.59
CA ASP A 17 13.23 -0.56 8.29
C ASP A 17 13.57 -1.84 7.50
N VAL A 18 12.86 -2.93 7.80
CA VAL A 18 12.99 -4.21 7.06
C VAL A 18 12.47 -4.07 5.62
N VAL A 19 11.36 -3.35 5.41
CA VAL A 19 10.86 -3.06 4.05
C VAL A 19 11.88 -2.24 3.28
N LYS A 20 12.40 -1.16 3.88
CA LYS A 20 13.42 -0.33 3.25
C LYS A 20 14.65 -1.16 2.88
N GLU A 21 15.13 -2.03 3.78
CA GLU A 21 16.23 -2.96 3.48
C GLU A 21 15.89 -3.88 2.30
N GLN A 22 14.70 -4.50 2.28
CA GLN A 22 14.27 -5.37 1.18
C GLN A 22 14.16 -4.63 -0.16
N VAL A 23 13.66 -3.40 -0.17
CA VAL A 23 13.61 -2.56 -1.38
C VAL A 23 15.03 -2.29 -1.90
N THR A 24 15.99 -1.95 -1.03
CA THR A 24 17.38 -1.71 -1.46
C THR A 24 18.06 -2.95 -2.03
N LEU A 25 17.61 -4.15 -1.62
CA LEU A 25 18.09 -5.44 -2.11
C LEU A 25 17.34 -5.95 -3.34
N ASP A 26 16.22 -5.32 -3.73
CA ASP A 26 15.43 -5.73 -4.88
C ASP A 26 16.25 -5.53 -6.19
N PRO A 27 16.35 -6.54 -7.07
CA PRO A 27 17.15 -6.43 -8.29
C PRO A 27 16.69 -5.33 -9.26
N THR A 28 15.40 -5.02 -9.30
CA THR A 28 14.84 -3.99 -10.18
C THR A 28 15.22 -2.61 -9.66
N TYR A 29 14.98 -2.37 -8.36
CA TYR A 29 15.41 -1.14 -7.72
C TYR A 29 16.91 -0.96 -7.80
N HIS A 30 17.68 -1.99 -7.47
CA HIS A 30 19.13 -1.97 -7.51
C HIS A 30 19.66 -1.65 -8.91
N ALA A 31 19.09 -2.24 -9.96
CA ALA A 31 19.50 -1.96 -11.33
C ALA A 31 19.24 -0.49 -11.73
N GLN A 32 18.07 0.05 -11.39
CA GLN A 32 17.76 1.46 -11.66
C GLN A 32 18.60 2.42 -10.83
N ALA A 33 18.75 2.15 -9.54
CA ALA A 33 19.53 2.98 -8.64
C ALA A 33 21.02 2.98 -9.03
N VAL A 34 21.57 1.85 -9.49
CA VAL A 34 22.92 1.79 -10.07
C VAL A 34 23.01 2.57 -11.37
N ALA A 35 22.02 2.47 -12.26
CA ALA A 35 22.01 3.21 -13.53
C ALA A 35 21.90 4.73 -13.31
N GLY A 36 21.11 5.16 -12.33
CA GLY A 36 20.92 6.56 -11.94
C GLY A 36 21.93 7.07 -10.92
N LYS A 37 22.88 6.25 -10.45
CA LYS A 37 23.79 6.61 -9.34
C LYS A 37 24.57 7.90 -9.58
N ALA A 38 25.06 8.11 -10.80
CA ALA A 38 25.81 9.32 -11.14
C ALA A 38 24.93 10.57 -11.02
N VAL A 39 23.70 10.50 -11.53
CA VAL A 39 22.70 11.58 -11.43
C VAL A 39 22.33 11.82 -9.96
N LEU A 40 22.05 10.77 -9.19
CA LEU A 40 21.73 10.88 -7.77
C LEU A 40 22.87 11.50 -6.96
N GLN A 41 24.12 11.09 -7.21
CA GLN A 41 25.28 11.65 -6.52
C GLN A 41 25.49 13.12 -6.87
N ASP A 42 25.40 13.48 -8.16
CA ASP A 42 25.55 14.87 -8.62
C ASP A 42 24.45 15.76 -8.00
N LEU A 43 23.23 15.23 -7.84
CA LEU A 43 22.12 15.94 -7.21
C LEU A 43 22.26 16.08 -5.70
N VAL A 44 22.73 15.06 -4.98
CA VAL A 44 22.97 15.18 -3.54
C VAL A 44 24.12 16.15 -3.28
N ASP A 45 25.20 16.08 -4.04
CA ASP A 45 26.32 17.02 -3.93
C ASP A 45 25.88 18.48 -4.20
N LEU A 46 24.86 18.67 -5.05
CA LEU A 46 24.28 19.97 -5.38
C LEU A 46 23.26 20.48 -4.34
N LEU A 47 22.43 19.58 -3.79
CA LEU A 47 21.26 19.93 -2.97
C LEU A 47 21.50 19.79 -1.46
N ASN A 48 22.28 18.79 -1.03
CA ASN A 48 22.62 18.57 0.38
C ASN A 48 23.91 17.73 0.56
N PRO A 49 25.10 18.35 0.60
CA PRO A 49 26.39 17.64 0.61
C PRO A 49 26.68 16.89 1.93
N GLU A 50 25.79 16.93 2.92
CA GLU A 50 25.92 16.21 4.20
C GLU A 50 25.13 14.88 4.24
N ASP A 51 24.28 14.59 3.25
CA ASP A 51 23.51 13.35 3.19
C ASP A 51 24.33 12.20 2.57
N ASP A 52 24.33 11.05 3.24
CA ASP A 52 25.05 9.85 2.80
C ASP A 52 24.29 9.12 1.69
N VAL A 53 24.76 9.30 0.46
CA VAL A 53 24.24 8.62 -0.74
C VAL A 53 24.71 7.15 -0.82
N GLU A 54 25.67 6.70 0.01
CA GLU A 54 26.16 5.32 -0.06
C GLU A 54 25.05 4.30 0.22
N GLY A 55 23.96 4.71 0.89
CA GLY A 55 22.81 3.86 1.15
C GLY A 55 21.81 3.72 0.00
N MET A 56 21.72 4.68 -0.94
CA MET A 56 20.58 4.82 -1.89
C MET A 56 19.19 4.60 -1.21
N ALA A 57 19.11 4.77 0.10
CA ALA A 57 18.08 4.15 0.92
C ALA A 57 16.80 4.98 1.00
N ASP A 58 16.88 6.27 0.62
CA ASP A 58 15.70 7.12 0.54
C ASP A 58 15.88 8.23 -0.50
N VAL A 59 15.60 7.90 -1.77
CA VAL A 59 15.60 8.88 -2.87
C VAL A 59 14.56 9.99 -2.68
N SER A 60 13.60 9.81 -1.75
CA SER A 60 12.56 10.80 -1.44
C SER A 60 13.13 12.15 -1.00
N HIS A 61 14.28 12.17 -0.34
CA HIS A 61 14.95 13.40 0.10
C HIS A 61 15.45 14.28 -1.07
N VAL A 62 15.55 13.72 -2.27
CA VAL A 62 15.92 14.44 -3.48
C VAL A 62 14.70 14.65 -4.38
N SER A 63 13.91 13.61 -4.61
CA SER A 63 12.75 13.66 -5.50
C SER A 63 11.64 14.57 -5.00
N ASP A 64 11.25 14.51 -3.73
CA ASP A 64 10.13 15.31 -3.20
C ASP A 64 10.41 16.82 -3.27
N PRO A 65 11.58 17.34 -2.86
CA PRO A 65 11.91 18.76 -3.04
C PRO A 65 11.87 19.20 -4.51
N LEU A 66 12.44 18.40 -5.41
CA LEU A 66 12.43 18.71 -6.86
C LEU A 66 11.00 18.76 -7.39
N ARG A 67 10.16 17.77 -7.02
CA ARG A 67 8.75 17.73 -7.41
C ARG A 67 8.00 18.94 -6.88
N CYS A 68 8.23 19.33 -5.62
CA CYS A 68 7.61 20.52 -5.02
C CYS A 68 8.00 21.79 -5.79
N ASP A 69 9.28 21.95 -6.15
CA ASP A 69 9.77 23.11 -6.90
C ASP A 69 9.14 23.21 -8.29
N VAL A 70 9.05 22.08 -9.00
CA VAL A 70 8.37 21.99 -10.31
C VAL A 70 6.89 22.33 -10.16
N TYR A 71 6.21 21.73 -9.18
CA TYR A 71 4.77 21.93 -8.95
C TYR A 71 4.41 23.38 -8.63
N HIS A 72 5.24 24.06 -7.83
CA HIS A 72 5.04 25.46 -7.47
C HIS A 72 5.57 26.47 -8.51
N GLY A 73 6.09 25.98 -9.64
CA GLY A 73 6.58 26.83 -10.74
C GLY A 73 7.91 27.52 -10.46
N PHE A 74 8.67 27.05 -9.47
CA PHE A 74 10.06 27.47 -9.27
C PHE A 74 10.98 26.92 -10.36
N GLY A 75 10.58 25.82 -11.00
CA GLY A 75 11.34 25.12 -12.03
C GLY A 75 12.44 24.25 -11.42
N LEU A 76 13.21 23.57 -12.28
CA LEU A 76 14.31 22.74 -11.82
C LEU A 76 15.51 23.60 -11.37
N PRO A 77 16.24 23.19 -10.31
CA PRO A 77 17.45 23.87 -9.89
C PRO A 77 18.49 23.98 -11.01
N THR A 78 19.35 25.01 -10.94
CA THR A 78 20.41 25.18 -11.95
C THR A 78 21.36 23.99 -11.93
N GLY A 79 21.53 23.33 -13.07
CA GLY A 79 22.36 22.13 -13.20
C GLY A 79 21.57 20.82 -13.23
N VAL A 80 20.27 20.86 -12.95
CA VAL A 80 19.37 19.70 -13.04
C VAL A 80 18.62 19.75 -14.36
N SER A 81 18.81 18.74 -15.22
CA SER A 81 18.08 18.62 -16.47
C SER A 81 16.72 17.93 -16.28
N PRO A 82 15.77 18.08 -17.22
CA PRO A 82 14.54 17.30 -17.21
C PRO A 82 14.77 15.79 -17.19
N ASP A 83 15.78 15.29 -17.92
CA ASP A 83 16.13 13.87 -17.95
C ASP A 83 16.65 13.38 -16.58
N ASP A 84 17.38 14.23 -15.85
CA ASP A 84 17.84 13.94 -14.48
C ASP A 84 16.64 13.86 -13.53
N TYR A 85 15.70 14.80 -13.64
CA TYR A 85 14.46 14.81 -12.86
C TYR A 85 13.62 13.54 -13.13
N ASP A 86 13.38 13.20 -14.40
CA ASP A 86 12.61 12.01 -14.78
C ASP A 86 13.29 10.71 -14.29
N THR A 87 14.63 10.67 -14.30
CA THR A 87 15.40 9.53 -13.76
C THR A 87 15.19 9.38 -12.26
N VAL A 88 15.27 10.48 -11.50
CA VAL A 88 15.09 10.47 -10.04
C VAL A 88 13.65 10.11 -9.67
N GLU A 89 12.66 10.67 -10.36
CA GLU A 89 11.25 10.34 -10.15
C GLU A 89 10.98 8.87 -10.43
N GLY A 90 11.50 8.30 -11.53
CA GLY A 90 11.33 6.88 -11.84
C GLY A 90 11.94 5.92 -10.81
N ILE A 91 13.08 6.30 -10.21
CA ILE A 91 13.69 5.55 -9.11
C ILE A 91 12.81 5.67 -7.85
N HIS A 92 12.30 6.87 -7.56
CA HIS A 92 11.40 7.10 -6.43
C HIS A 92 10.10 6.30 -6.57
N ASP A 93 9.50 6.27 -7.74
CA ASP A 93 8.30 5.49 -8.02
C ASP A 93 8.54 4.00 -7.87
N THR A 94 9.68 3.51 -8.34
CA THR A 94 10.03 2.09 -8.18
C THR A 94 10.21 1.75 -6.71
N MET A 95 10.88 2.61 -5.93
CA MET A 95 10.99 2.47 -4.47
C MET A 95 9.61 2.39 -3.83
N LYS A 96 8.72 3.33 -4.15
CA LYS A 96 7.37 3.40 -3.59
C LYS A 96 6.48 2.23 -4.03
N SER A 97 6.64 1.72 -5.25
CA SER A 97 5.92 0.53 -5.70
C SER A 97 6.38 -0.68 -4.90
N LEU A 98 7.69 -0.89 -4.78
CA LEU A 98 8.25 -2.03 -4.06
C LEU A 98 7.92 -2.00 -2.56
N GLU A 99 7.98 -0.83 -1.92
CA GLU A 99 7.53 -0.62 -0.54
C GLU A 99 6.11 -1.16 -0.29
N SER A 100 5.22 -1.07 -1.29
CA SER A 100 3.82 -1.47 -1.17
C SER A 100 3.61 -2.96 -1.50
N HIS A 101 4.39 -3.52 -2.44
CA HIS A 101 4.15 -4.85 -3.00
C HIS A 101 5.09 -5.94 -2.47
N LEU A 102 6.29 -5.60 -1.99
CA LEU A 102 7.26 -6.61 -1.53
C LEU A 102 6.77 -7.37 -0.30
N ASN A 103 5.87 -6.78 0.49
CA ASN A 103 5.37 -7.44 1.68
C ASN A 103 3.86 -7.18 1.92
N PRO A 104 2.98 -7.98 1.30
CA PRO A 104 1.54 -7.88 1.49
C PRO A 104 1.11 -7.98 2.95
N SER A 105 1.84 -8.74 3.78
CA SER A 105 1.58 -8.84 5.22
C SER A 105 1.84 -7.52 5.93
N ILE A 106 2.84 -6.75 5.50
CA ILE A 106 3.13 -5.42 6.05
C ILE A 106 2.06 -4.44 5.65
N THR A 107 1.74 -4.39 4.35
CA THR A 107 0.66 -3.56 3.82
C THR A 107 -0.64 -3.84 4.59
N ALA A 108 -1.00 -5.12 4.77
CA ALA A 108 -2.14 -5.54 5.58
C ALA A 108 -2.05 -5.09 7.05
N THR A 109 -0.89 -5.23 7.69
CA THR A 109 -0.67 -4.81 9.09
C THR A 109 -0.94 -3.32 9.26
N VAL A 110 -0.42 -2.52 8.33
CA VAL A 110 -0.49 -1.06 8.39
C VAL A 110 -1.89 -0.56 8.08
N THR A 111 -2.58 -1.16 7.12
CA THR A 111 -3.95 -0.77 6.77
C THR A 111 -5.01 -1.33 7.70
N MET A 112 -4.69 -2.37 8.48
CA MET A 112 -5.65 -3.07 9.33
C MET A 112 -6.43 -2.15 10.29
N PRO A 113 -5.80 -1.22 11.04
CA PRO A 113 -6.51 -0.27 11.87
C PRO A 113 -7.58 0.53 11.12
N LEU A 114 -7.23 0.99 9.93
CA LEU A 114 -8.14 1.79 9.11
C LEU A 114 -9.30 0.94 8.58
N PHE A 115 -9.04 -0.28 8.12
CA PHE A 115 -10.08 -1.17 7.62
C PHE A 115 -11.01 -1.65 8.74
N VAL A 116 -10.47 -1.89 9.94
CA VAL A 116 -11.29 -2.12 11.15
C VAL A 116 -12.19 -0.92 11.42
N GLU A 117 -11.66 0.30 11.36
CA GLU A 117 -12.45 1.50 11.57
C GLU A 117 -13.55 1.66 10.51
N TRP A 118 -13.24 1.44 9.23
CA TRP A 118 -14.23 1.52 8.15
C TRP A 118 -15.35 0.49 8.31
N LEU A 119 -14.99 -0.76 8.64
CA LEU A 119 -15.96 -1.81 8.94
C LEU A 119 -16.82 -1.44 10.17
N GLY A 120 -16.22 -0.83 11.21
CA GLY A 120 -16.93 -0.33 12.38
C GLY A 120 -17.95 0.76 12.02
N VAL A 121 -17.55 1.76 11.23
CA VAL A 121 -18.43 2.84 10.75
C VAL A 121 -19.59 2.29 9.90
N ILE A 122 -19.31 1.32 9.03
CA ILE A 122 -20.33 0.61 8.25
C ILE A 122 -21.32 -0.07 9.21
N ASN A 123 -20.83 -0.85 10.17
CA ASN A 123 -21.66 -1.58 11.13
C ASN A 123 -22.59 -0.65 11.93
N ASP A 124 -22.05 0.43 12.48
CA ASP A 124 -22.80 1.43 13.24
C ASP A 124 -23.89 2.09 12.40
N THR A 125 -23.58 2.36 11.13
CA THR A 125 -24.54 2.91 10.17
C THR A 125 -25.68 1.91 9.90
N LEU A 126 -25.36 0.63 9.66
CA LEU A 126 -26.34 -0.42 9.43
C LEU A 126 -27.25 -0.66 10.64
N ARG A 127 -26.70 -0.56 11.86
CA ARG A 127 -27.44 -0.71 13.13
C ARG A 127 -28.32 0.50 13.46
N GLN A 128 -28.39 1.50 12.57
CA GLN A 128 -29.11 2.76 12.77
C GLN A 128 -28.68 3.51 14.03
N THR A 129 -27.40 3.35 14.39
CA THR A 129 -26.71 4.19 15.37
C THR A 129 -25.66 5.04 14.68
N PRO A 130 -25.96 5.74 13.55
CA PRO A 130 -24.95 6.49 12.83
C PRO A 130 -24.46 7.63 13.72
N GLN A 131 -23.19 7.58 14.09
CA GLN A 131 -22.55 8.67 14.82
C GLN A 131 -22.23 9.84 13.88
N ALA A 132 -22.10 9.58 12.57
CA ALA A 132 -21.77 10.58 11.56
C ALA A 132 -22.40 10.24 10.19
N ARG A 133 -22.65 11.27 9.36
CA ARG A 133 -23.06 11.12 7.95
C ARG A 133 -21.90 11.15 6.97
N LEU A 134 -20.74 11.59 7.44
CA LEU A 134 -19.49 11.67 6.71
C LEU A 134 -18.39 11.46 7.75
N VAL A 135 -17.46 10.56 7.45
CA VAL A 135 -16.22 10.39 8.21
C VAL A 135 -15.08 10.69 7.26
N HIS A 136 -14.20 11.60 7.65
CA HIS A 136 -13.09 12.05 6.83
C HIS A 136 -11.78 11.76 7.55
N TYR A 137 -10.91 10.99 6.91
CA TYR A 137 -9.56 10.71 7.38
C TYR A 137 -8.58 11.50 6.53
N SER A 138 -7.95 12.50 7.14
CA SER A 138 -6.84 13.21 6.50
C SER A 138 -5.56 12.42 6.75
N GLY A 139 -4.82 12.09 5.69
CA GLY A 139 -3.60 11.31 5.78
C GLY A 139 -2.57 11.70 4.72
N HIS A 140 -1.63 10.80 4.47
CA HIS A 140 -0.53 10.97 3.52
C HIS A 140 -0.78 10.16 2.24
N ASP A 141 -0.07 10.50 1.17
CA ASP A 141 0.02 9.72 -0.08
C ASP A 141 0.27 8.22 0.19
N THR A 142 1.12 7.91 1.17
CA THR A 142 1.43 6.54 1.59
C THR A 142 0.19 5.79 2.10
N MET A 143 -0.74 6.46 2.77
CA MET A 143 -1.99 5.84 3.22
C MET A 143 -2.86 5.42 2.04
N VAL A 144 -3.05 6.31 1.06
CA VAL A 144 -3.84 6.02 -0.15
C VAL A 144 -3.21 4.88 -0.95
N ARG A 145 -1.89 4.90 -1.12
CA ARG A 145 -1.11 3.86 -1.80
C ARG A 145 -1.24 2.50 -1.10
N LEU A 146 -1.07 2.44 0.21
CA LEU A 146 -1.17 1.20 0.97
C LEU A 146 -2.61 0.65 0.99
N ILE A 147 -3.65 1.50 1.04
CA ILE A 147 -5.05 1.05 0.90
C ILE A 147 -5.26 0.37 -0.45
N ARG A 148 -4.83 1.01 -1.55
CA ARG A 148 -4.94 0.45 -2.90
C ARG A 148 -4.22 -0.90 -2.98
N SER A 149 -2.98 -0.95 -2.51
CA SER A 149 -2.17 -2.18 -2.48
C SER A 149 -2.79 -3.28 -1.61
N ALA A 150 -3.32 -2.94 -0.42
CA ALA A 150 -3.99 -3.90 0.46
C ALA A 150 -5.24 -4.52 -0.18
N LEU A 151 -5.93 -3.76 -1.04
CA LEU A 151 -7.10 -4.22 -1.80
C LEU A 151 -6.72 -4.95 -3.10
N GLY A 152 -5.42 -5.12 -3.39
CA GLY A 152 -4.95 -5.71 -4.64
C GLY A 152 -5.19 -4.82 -5.86
N LEU A 153 -5.37 -3.52 -5.64
CA LEU A 153 -5.55 -2.51 -6.68
C LEU A 153 -4.15 -2.02 -7.07
N ASP A 154 -3.52 -2.72 -8.02
CA ASP A 154 -2.17 -2.37 -8.48
C ASP A 154 -2.12 -0.91 -8.95
N ALA A 155 -1.07 -0.20 -8.51
CA ALA A 155 -0.80 1.16 -8.93
C ALA A 155 -0.41 1.26 -10.42
N ASP A 156 -0.06 0.15 -11.07
CA ASP A 156 0.41 0.11 -12.47
C ASP A 156 -0.72 0.18 -13.52
N ALA A 157 -1.99 0.17 -13.09
CA ALA A 157 -3.14 0.18 -14.00
C ALA A 157 -3.39 1.52 -14.73
N ASP A 158 -2.71 2.62 -14.35
CA ASP A 158 -2.95 3.97 -14.89
C ASP A 158 -1.92 4.42 -15.96
N SER A 159 -1.18 3.49 -16.58
CA SER A 159 0.00 3.77 -17.44
C SER A 159 -0.23 4.64 -18.69
N ASP A 160 -1.47 5.01 -19.02
CA ASP A 160 -1.82 5.73 -20.24
C ASP A 160 -1.63 7.27 -20.16
N LEU A 161 -1.30 7.84 -18.99
CA LEU A 161 -1.28 9.30 -18.79
C LEU A 161 0.10 9.97 -18.61
N GLY A 162 1.21 9.22 -18.69
CA GLY A 162 2.57 9.79 -18.69
C GLY A 162 3.01 10.42 -17.36
N TYR A 163 2.38 10.02 -16.25
CA TYR A 163 2.80 10.37 -14.89
C TYR A 163 2.99 9.10 -14.07
N SER A 164 3.82 9.17 -13.02
CA SER A 164 3.89 8.11 -12.01
C SER A 164 2.52 7.77 -11.49
N THR A 165 2.08 6.54 -11.75
CA THR A 165 0.82 5.99 -11.28
C THR A 165 0.93 5.45 -9.85
N VAL A 166 2.16 5.40 -9.34
CA VAL A 166 2.54 4.84 -8.05
C VAL A 166 2.28 5.80 -6.90
N GLN A 167 2.41 7.11 -7.16
CA GLN A 167 2.30 8.13 -6.11
C GLN A 167 0.97 8.88 -6.22
N PRO A 168 0.12 8.82 -5.19
CA PRO A 168 -1.09 9.63 -5.13
C PRO A 168 -0.76 11.12 -5.25
N HIS A 169 -1.54 11.85 -6.04
CA HIS A 169 -1.37 13.29 -6.21
C HIS A 169 -1.78 14.07 -4.95
N TYR A 170 -1.39 15.35 -4.89
CA TYR A 170 -1.90 16.24 -3.86
C TYR A 170 -3.43 16.27 -3.87
N ALA A 171 -4.00 16.08 -2.69
CA ALA A 171 -5.45 15.97 -2.47
C ALA A 171 -6.12 14.79 -3.21
N ALA A 172 -5.37 13.77 -3.62
CA ALA A 172 -5.94 12.48 -3.99
C ALA A 172 -6.70 11.89 -2.80
N PHE A 173 -7.83 11.24 -3.06
CA PHE A 173 -8.62 10.63 -2.00
C PHE A 173 -9.35 9.38 -2.47
N ILE A 174 -9.74 8.56 -1.50
CA ILE A 174 -10.59 7.38 -1.72
C ILE A 174 -11.94 7.68 -1.06
N SER A 175 -13.03 7.51 -1.82
CA SER A 175 -14.39 7.67 -1.34
C SER A 175 -15.08 6.31 -1.23
N LEU A 176 -15.69 6.03 -0.08
CA LEU A 176 -16.57 4.89 0.13
C LEU A 176 -17.94 5.43 0.51
N GLU A 177 -18.88 5.37 -0.43
CA GLU A 177 -20.22 5.94 -0.26
C GLU A 177 -21.25 4.84 -0.12
N LEU A 178 -21.90 4.79 1.04
CA LEU A 178 -22.93 3.80 1.35
C LEU A 178 -24.32 4.29 0.96
N TYR A 179 -24.97 3.55 0.08
CA TYR A 179 -26.33 3.77 -0.39
C TYR A 179 -27.29 2.73 0.18
N HIS A 180 -28.53 3.13 0.45
CA HIS A 180 -29.62 2.21 0.72
C HIS A 180 -30.68 2.32 -0.38
N THR A 181 -30.69 1.34 -1.27
CA THR A 181 -31.58 1.28 -2.43
C THR A 181 -32.80 0.41 -2.12
N PRO A 182 -34.03 0.97 -2.07
CA PRO A 182 -35.22 0.19 -1.74
C PRO A 182 -35.42 -0.99 -2.68
N GLY A 183 -35.54 -2.20 -2.11
CA GLY A 183 -35.74 -3.44 -2.87
C GLY A 183 -34.45 -4.11 -3.36
N VAL A 184 -33.30 -3.46 -3.23
CA VAL A 184 -31.97 -4.05 -3.52
C VAL A 184 -31.19 -4.30 -2.23
N GLY A 185 -31.14 -3.31 -1.34
CA GLY A 185 -30.40 -3.38 -0.08
C GLY A 185 -29.34 -2.28 0.01
N TYR A 186 -28.26 -2.57 0.73
CA TYR A 186 -27.12 -1.66 0.85
C TYR A 186 -26.10 -1.90 -0.27
N GLU A 187 -25.71 -0.82 -0.94
CA GLU A 187 -24.76 -0.80 -2.04
C GLU A 187 -23.69 0.26 -1.77
N VAL A 188 -22.52 0.12 -2.38
CA VAL A 188 -21.37 1.00 -2.17
C VAL A 188 -20.86 1.49 -3.51
N ALA A 189 -20.73 2.81 -3.66
CA ALA A 189 -19.82 3.37 -4.66
C ALA A 189 -18.44 3.50 -4.01
N PHE A 190 -17.45 2.83 -4.59
CA PHE A 190 -16.09 2.81 -4.06
C PHE A 190 -15.14 3.35 -5.12
N GLU A 191 -14.56 4.52 -4.87
CA GLU A 191 -13.93 5.32 -5.92
C GLU A 191 -12.59 5.88 -5.45
N TYR A 192 -11.62 5.93 -6.36
CA TYR A 192 -10.36 6.64 -6.18
C TYR A 192 -10.36 7.89 -7.05
N TYR A 193 -10.13 9.03 -6.43
CA TYR A 193 -9.99 10.32 -7.08
C TYR A 193 -8.51 10.68 -7.08
N ARG A 194 -7.92 10.78 -8.27
CA ARG A 194 -6.53 11.20 -8.44
C ARG A 194 -6.34 12.63 -7.93
N ASP A 195 -7.28 13.52 -8.23
CA ASP A 195 -7.31 14.87 -7.72
C ASP A 195 -8.77 15.33 -7.56
N PRO A 196 -9.05 16.42 -6.83
CA PRO A 196 -10.42 16.86 -6.55
C PRO A 196 -11.24 17.25 -7.79
N GLU A 197 -10.59 17.54 -8.91
CA GLU A 197 -11.23 17.98 -10.16
C GLU A 197 -11.18 16.89 -11.25
N GLY A 198 -10.48 15.79 -11.00
CA GLY A 198 -10.24 14.70 -11.94
C GLY A 198 -11.36 13.67 -12.00
N ASP A 199 -11.27 12.80 -13.02
CA ASP A 199 -12.17 11.67 -13.17
C ASP A 199 -11.93 10.63 -12.06
N ALA A 200 -13.02 10.09 -11.52
CA ALA A 200 -12.99 9.03 -10.54
C ALA A 200 -12.67 7.69 -11.21
N GLN A 201 -11.74 6.92 -10.63
CA GLN A 201 -11.55 5.51 -10.92
C GLN A 201 -12.51 4.69 -10.07
N ASP A 202 -13.40 3.94 -10.72
CA ASP A 202 -14.28 2.99 -10.05
C ASP A 202 -13.48 1.77 -9.56
N LEU A 203 -13.48 1.57 -8.24
CA LEU A 203 -12.73 0.49 -7.59
C LEU A 203 -13.56 -0.79 -7.47
N CYS A 204 -14.89 -0.71 -7.47
CA CYS A 204 -15.76 -1.88 -7.30
C CYS A 204 -15.40 -3.03 -8.27
N PRO A 205 -15.25 -2.82 -9.60
CA PRO A 205 -14.92 -3.87 -10.56
C PRO A 205 -13.58 -4.56 -10.31
N LEU A 206 -12.69 -3.88 -9.58
CA LEU A 206 -11.31 -4.28 -9.33
C LEU A 206 -11.14 -5.02 -7.99
N LEU A 207 -12.20 -5.10 -7.17
CA LEU A 207 -12.13 -5.75 -5.86
C LEU A 207 -11.96 -7.27 -5.97
N SER A 208 -10.94 -7.79 -5.28
CA SER A 208 -10.79 -9.21 -4.98
C SER A 208 -11.65 -9.60 -3.78
N THR A 209 -12.37 -10.71 -3.91
CA THR A 209 -13.24 -11.30 -2.87
C THR A 209 -12.84 -12.77 -2.61
N SER A 210 -13.45 -13.42 -1.62
CA SER A 210 -13.22 -14.84 -1.28
C SER A 210 -13.48 -15.77 -2.45
N ASP A 211 -14.33 -15.33 -3.38
CA ASP A 211 -14.75 -16.08 -4.55
C ASP A 211 -13.98 -15.68 -5.82
N GLY A 212 -13.01 -14.76 -5.70
CA GLY A 212 -12.17 -14.26 -6.79
C GLY A 212 -12.44 -12.79 -7.13
N LEU A 213 -12.03 -12.35 -8.33
CA LEU A 213 -12.29 -10.98 -8.78
C LEU A 213 -13.79 -10.79 -9.02
N TRP A 214 -14.39 -9.74 -8.43
CA TRP A 214 -15.82 -9.50 -8.57
C TRP A 214 -16.23 -9.09 -10.00
N GLY A 215 -15.51 -8.15 -10.62
CA GLY A 215 -15.66 -7.78 -12.03
C GLY A 215 -17.03 -7.23 -12.46
N GLY A 216 -17.93 -6.90 -11.53
CA GLY A 216 -19.23 -6.29 -11.78
C GLY A 216 -19.16 -4.76 -11.96
N ALA A 217 -20.32 -4.09 -11.97
CA ALA A 217 -20.43 -2.64 -12.18
C ALA A 217 -20.80 -1.88 -10.90
N SER A 218 -20.21 -0.71 -10.65
CA SER A 218 -20.58 0.16 -9.52
C SER A 218 -22.01 0.71 -9.64
N PRO A 219 -22.72 0.92 -8.50
CA PRO A 219 -22.30 0.57 -7.14
C PRO A 219 -22.31 -0.96 -6.91
N CYS A 220 -21.34 -1.46 -6.14
CA CYS A 220 -21.25 -2.88 -5.79
C CYS A 220 -22.06 -3.19 -4.52
N PRO A 221 -22.57 -4.43 -4.34
CA PRO A 221 -23.23 -4.83 -3.10
C PRO A 221 -22.31 -4.62 -1.90
N LEU A 222 -22.84 -4.15 -0.76
CA LEU A 222 -22.03 -3.92 0.46
C LEU A 222 -21.23 -5.17 0.87
N SER A 223 -21.78 -6.37 0.66
CA SER A 223 -21.09 -7.63 0.96
C SER A 223 -19.77 -7.80 0.20
N VAL A 224 -19.66 -7.25 -1.02
CA VAL A 224 -18.43 -7.30 -1.83
C VAL A 224 -17.34 -6.46 -1.16
N VAL A 225 -17.68 -5.25 -0.72
CA VAL A 225 -16.73 -4.35 -0.06
C VAL A 225 -16.32 -4.89 1.30
N VAL A 226 -17.27 -5.39 2.10
CA VAL A 226 -16.98 -5.99 3.40
C VAL A 226 -16.06 -7.21 3.27
N ASP A 227 -16.30 -8.05 2.27
CA ASP A 227 -15.46 -9.22 2.03
C ASP A 227 -14.06 -8.83 1.54
N ALA A 228 -13.94 -7.87 0.62
CA ALA A 228 -12.64 -7.35 0.18
C ALA A 228 -11.82 -6.78 1.34
N LEU A 229 -12.42 -5.91 2.17
CA LEU A 229 -11.76 -5.37 3.38
C LEU A 229 -11.38 -6.50 4.36
N GLY A 230 -12.26 -7.49 4.52
CA GLY A 230 -12.02 -8.67 5.35
C GLY A 230 -10.84 -9.52 4.87
N GLN A 231 -10.70 -9.72 3.56
CA GLN A 231 -9.56 -10.41 2.98
C GLN A 231 -8.26 -9.67 3.28
N SER A 232 -8.24 -8.35 3.09
CA SER A 232 -7.05 -7.53 3.30
C SER A 232 -6.53 -7.61 4.74
N ILE A 233 -7.42 -7.73 5.73
CA ILE A 233 -7.01 -7.84 7.14
C ILE A 233 -6.89 -9.29 7.65
N SER A 234 -7.30 -10.30 6.89
CA SER A 234 -7.39 -11.69 7.36
C SER A 234 -6.08 -12.29 7.91
N HIS A 235 -4.93 -11.82 7.41
CA HIS A 235 -3.60 -12.26 7.86
C HIS A 235 -3.15 -11.65 9.19
N THR A 236 -3.88 -10.65 9.72
CA THR A 236 -3.55 -9.97 10.98
C THR A 236 -4.11 -10.66 12.22
N GLY A 237 -4.99 -11.65 12.03
CA GLY A 237 -5.75 -12.28 13.12
C GLY A 237 -7.03 -11.54 13.50
N VAL A 238 -7.31 -10.36 12.94
CA VAL A 238 -8.61 -9.69 13.05
C VAL A 238 -9.54 -10.17 11.94
N THR A 239 -10.79 -10.50 12.28
CA THR A 239 -11.82 -10.92 11.32
C THR A 239 -12.93 -9.88 11.17
N VAL A 240 -13.70 -9.98 10.08
CA VAL A 240 -14.93 -9.17 9.91
C VAL A 240 -15.90 -9.38 11.07
N ALA A 241 -16.01 -10.60 11.61
CA ALA A 241 -16.88 -10.88 12.75
C ALA A 241 -16.42 -10.16 14.03
N ASP A 242 -15.11 -10.02 14.24
CA ASP A 242 -14.59 -9.27 15.39
C ASP A 242 -15.02 -7.80 15.35
N VAL A 243 -15.08 -7.21 14.16
CA VAL A 243 -15.51 -5.83 13.98
C VAL A 243 -17.04 -5.72 13.98
N MET A 244 -17.70 -6.46 13.09
CA MET A 244 -19.12 -6.34 12.80
C MET A 244 -20.01 -6.94 13.89
N ASP A 245 -19.57 -8.02 14.56
CA ASP A 245 -20.36 -8.69 15.60
C ASP A 245 -19.88 -8.31 17.00
N ASN A 246 -18.56 -8.30 17.23
CA ASN A 246 -17.97 -8.05 18.55
C ASN A 246 -17.62 -6.56 18.81
N GLY A 247 -17.76 -5.69 17.80
CA GLY A 247 -17.61 -4.25 17.96
C GLY A 247 -16.15 -3.79 18.14
N TYR A 248 -15.19 -4.51 17.56
CA TYR A 248 -13.81 -4.05 17.54
C TYR A 248 -13.71 -2.71 16.80
N THR A 249 -12.86 -1.83 17.29
CA THR A 249 -12.55 -0.53 16.70
C THR A 249 -11.04 -0.41 16.55
N ALA A 250 -10.55 0.60 15.81
CA ALA A 250 -9.11 0.87 15.77
C ALA A 250 -8.51 1.10 17.18
N ASP A 251 -9.32 1.59 18.13
CA ASP A 251 -8.91 1.85 19.51
C ASP A 251 -9.03 0.63 20.44
N SER A 252 -9.53 -0.51 19.95
CA SER A 252 -9.64 -1.73 20.75
C SER A 252 -8.27 -2.24 21.22
N PRO A 253 -8.09 -2.62 22.50
CA PRO A 253 -6.83 -3.17 23.00
C PRO A 253 -6.32 -4.37 22.21
N GLU A 254 -7.21 -5.21 21.70
CA GLU A 254 -6.90 -6.39 20.91
C GLU A 254 -6.28 -5.99 19.55
N VAL A 255 -6.87 -4.98 18.89
CA VAL A 255 -6.38 -4.43 17.62
C VAL A 255 -5.01 -3.79 17.81
N ARG A 256 -4.85 -2.98 18.87
CA ARG A 256 -3.56 -2.35 19.20
C ARG A 256 -2.49 -3.37 19.55
N ALA A 257 -2.81 -4.38 20.38
CA ALA A 257 -1.84 -5.42 20.74
C ALA A 257 -1.40 -6.26 19.54
N LEU A 258 -2.30 -6.51 18.58
CA LEU A 258 -1.94 -7.17 17.32
C LEU A 258 -1.04 -6.28 16.46
N PHE A 259 -1.40 -5.00 16.29
CA PHE A 259 -0.57 -4.03 15.58
C PHE A 259 0.84 -3.94 16.19
N ASP A 260 0.93 -3.71 17.50
CA ASP A 260 2.20 -3.61 18.23
C ASP A 260 3.00 -4.91 18.09
N SER A 261 2.35 -6.07 18.25
CA SER A 261 3.03 -7.36 18.09
C SER A 261 3.56 -7.59 16.68
N MET A 262 2.86 -7.12 15.64
CA MET A 262 3.30 -7.25 14.26
C MET A 262 4.41 -6.24 13.93
N CYS A 263 4.32 -5.02 14.47
CA CYS A 263 5.37 -4.01 14.37
C CYS A 263 6.65 -4.38 15.12
N GLU A 264 6.54 -5.07 16.25
CA GLU A 264 7.67 -5.54 17.05
C GLU A 264 8.34 -6.80 16.50
N VAL A 265 7.84 -7.45 15.42
CA VAL A 265 8.50 -8.66 14.87
C VAL A 265 9.87 -8.28 14.30
N HIS A 266 10.88 -8.43 15.15
CA HIS A 266 12.20 -7.85 14.99
C HIS A 266 13.34 -8.83 14.73
N ASP A 267 13.18 -10.13 14.97
CA ASP A 267 14.36 -10.98 14.86
C ASP A 267 14.58 -11.41 13.41
N SER A 268 15.62 -10.83 12.80
CA SER A 268 16.30 -11.28 11.58
C SER A 268 16.35 -12.81 11.42
N GLN A 269 16.35 -13.58 12.51
CA GLN A 269 16.25 -15.05 12.48
C GLN A 269 14.94 -15.59 11.90
N SER A 270 13.79 -14.97 12.18
CA SER A 270 12.47 -15.39 11.66
C SER A 270 12.35 -15.14 10.16
N LEU A 271 12.93 -14.05 9.67
CA LEU A 271 12.98 -13.73 8.24
C LEU A 271 13.81 -14.76 7.46
N TRP A 272 14.98 -15.14 7.98
CA TRP A 272 15.79 -16.23 7.40
C TRP A 272 15.08 -17.57 7.46
N VAL A 273 14.27 -17.85 8.49
CA VAL A 273 13.47 -19.08 8.58
C VAL A 273 12.40 -19.11 7.49
N TRP A 274 11.64 -18.03 7.28
CA TRP A 274 10.62 -17.99 6.23
C TRP A 274 11.21 -18.04 4.81
N ILE A 275 12.30 -17.30 4.57
CA ILE A 275 13.04 -17.37 3.30
C ILE A 275 13.59 -18.79 3.07
N SER A 276 14.19 -19.41 4.09
CA SER A 276 14.74 -20.77 4.00
C SER A 276 13.65 -21.83 3.79
N VAL A 277 12.50 -21.70 4.45
CA VAL A 277 11.35 -22.59 4.26
C VAL A 277 10.77 -22.45 2.86
N GLY A 278 10.59 -21.23 2.35
CA GLY A 278 10.15 -20.97 0.98
C GLY A 278 11.12 -21.56 -0.06
N MET A 279 12.43 -21.36 0.12
CA MET A 279 13.46 -21.88 -0.78
C MET A 279 13.55 -23.42 -0.75
N LEU A 280 13.34 -24.03 0.40
CA LEU A 280 13.27 -25.49 0.56
C LEU A 280 12.06 -26.10 -0.16
N ILE A 281 10.90 -25.45 -0.09
CA ILE A 281 9.68 -25.90 -0.78
C ILE A 281 9.87 -25.84 -2.31
N VAL A 282 10.44 -24.74 -2.82
CA VAL A 282 10.73 -24.59 -4.26
C VAL A 282 11.76 -25.61 -4.74
N CYS A 283 12.84 -25.82 -3.97
CA CYS A 283 13.86 -26.82 -4.29
C CYS A 283 13.29 -28.25 -4.26
N ALA A 284 12.44 -28.56 -3.28
CA ALA A 284 11.79 -29.86 -3.17
C ALA A 284 10.79 -30.11 -4.32
N GLY A 285 10.02 -29.08 -4.70
CA GLY A 285 9.13 -29.12 -5.86
C GLY A 285 9.89 -29.35 -7.17
N ALA A 286 10.98 -28.61 -7.40
CA ALA A 286 11.83 -28.76 -8.58
C ALA A 286 12.51 -30.14 -8.66
N LEU A 287 12.99 -30.65 -7.52
CA LEU A 287 13.59 -31.99 -7.44
C LEU A 287 12.55 -33.08 -7.72
N THR A 288 11.36 -32.97 -7.14
CA THR A 288 10.26 -33.92 -7.34
C THR A 288 9.82 -33.93 -8.81
N TYR A 289 9.65 -32.75 -9.42
CA TYR A 289 9.35 -32.61 -10.84
C TYR A 289 10.42 -33.27 -11.73
N TYR A 290 11.71 -33.02 -11.43
CA TYR A 290 12.82 -33.61 -12.17
C TYR A 290 12.83 -35.15 -12.08
N LEU A 291 12.60 -35.71 -10.89
CA LEU A 291 12.56 -37.16 -10.66
C LEU A 291 11.38 -37.83 -11.38
N ILE A 292 10.20 -37.22 -11.35
CA ILE A 292 9.01 -37.70 -12.09
C ILE A 292 9.32 -37.72 -13.59
N ARG A 293 9.86 -36.62 -14.14
CA ARG A 293 10.15 -36.50 -15.56
C ARG A 293 11.24 -37.47 -16.03
N ARG A 294 12.20 -37.78 -15.16
CA ARG A 294 13.26 -38.78 -15.43
C ARG A 294 12.72 -40.20 -15.45
N HIS A 295 11.73 -40.52 -14.61
CA HIS A 295 11.09 -41.83 -14.60
C HIS A 295 10.15 -42.08 -15.78
N GLN A 296 9.48 -41.03 -16.28
CA GLN A 296 8.61 -41.12 -17.46
C GLN A 296 9.37 -41.23 -18.80
N LYS A 297 10.68 -40.99 -18.80
CA LYS A 297 11.55 -41.10 -19.99
C LYS A 297 12.35 -42.42 -20.06
N LYS A 298 12.04 -43.40 -19.20
CA LYS A 298 12.52 -44.78 -19.28
C LYS A 298 11.38 -45.71 -19.65
#